data_AF-A0A7X7NVW4-F1
#
_entry.id   AF-A0A7X7NVW4-F1
#
_cell.length_a   1.000
_cell.length_b   1.000
_cell.length_c   1.000
_cell.angle_alpha   90.00
_cell.angle_beta   90.00
_cell.angle_gamma   90.00
#
_symmetry.space_group_name_H-M   'P 1'
#
loop_
_entity.id
_entity.type
_entity.pdbx_description
1 polymer ?
#
loop_
_entity_poly.entity_id
_entity_poly.type
_entity_poly.pdbx_seq_one_letter_code
_entity_poly.pdbx_strand_id
1 'polypeptide(L)'
;MDKMILEKDQYYQNIITNLEDYDVCINMSVNAPGDSKYSNEAKLLVSYFDKLITYDYVKKEVHNTLKGIQINYYLNGVKGSLVKQEMIRLEDNHPLGRFIDLDVFERNSKKSLSRETLRKCYLCDLPAFVCQRDNNHRKIDLEIYFKREILNYLGDVISNLIKESILLELNLDPKFGLVTPYTNGSHNDMNYELMLKAADKIIPYLREIFKATVRIGNLYELITNNQVIGKLAEAVMLNTTNGVNCYKGLIYNLGLMITASTYSLVNLQNFDYSYCVAKELSKQTFKGEELNTFGQKVYKKYNFGGIRKEALQGYPSIRQTIPMLVDYQDKTLME
;
A
#
# COMPACT_ATOMS: atom_id res chain seq x y z
N MET A 1 -16.28 -30.83 4.65
CA MET A 1 -15.74 -30.48 5.98
C MET A 1 -14.35 -31.08 6.17
N ASP A 2 -14.16 -32.33 5.75
CA ASP A 2 -12.91 -33.08 5.95
C ASP A 2 -11.69 -32.51 5.22
N LYS A 3 -11.85 -31.98 4.00
CA LYS A 3 -10.73 -31.37 3.24
C LYS A 3 -10.11 -30.16 3.94
N MET A 4 -10.94 -29.31 4.57
CA MET A 4 -10.48 -28.08 5.21
C MET A 4 -9.79 -28.35 6.55
N ILE A 5 -10.23 -29.39 7.27
CA ILE A 5 -9.56 -29.85 8.50
C ILE A 5 -8.22 -30.50 8.14
N LEU A 6 -8.21 -31.38 7.13
CA LEU A 6 -7.00 -32.06 6.68
C LEU A 6 -5.93 -31.06 6.19
N GLU A 7 -6.30 -30.08 5.36
CA GLU A 7 -5.36 -29.05 4.89
C GLU A 7 -4.83 -28.18 6.04
N LYS A 8 -5.70 -27.83 6.99
CA LYS A 8 -5.29 -27.10 8.21
C LYS A 8 -4.26 -27.90 9.01
N ASP A 9 -4.52 -29.19 9.22
CA ASP A 9 -3.64 -30.04 10.00
C ASP A 9 -2.30 -30.23 9.27
N GLN A 10 -2.31 -30.48 7.96
CA GLN A 10 -1.11 -30.53 7.14
C GLN A 10 -0.30 -29.24 7.19
N TYR A 11 -0.97 -28.08 7.14
CA TYR A 11 -0.33 -26.77 7.24
C TYR A 11 0.40 -26.58 8.57
N TYR A 12 -0.25 -26.89 9.70
CA TYR A 12 0.40 -26.79 11.01
C TYR A 12 1.48 -27.85 11.22
N GLN A 13 1.31 -29.05 10.67
CA GLN A 13 2.39 -30.06 10.69
C GLN A 13 3.62 -29.55 9.94
N ASN A 14 3.45 -28.88 8.79
CA ASN A 14 4.57 -28.29 8.06
C ASN A 14 5.30 -27.22 8.92
N ILE A 15 4.57 -26.38 9.67
CA ILE A 15 5.20 -25.43 10.61
C ILE A 15 6.01 -26.18 11.66
N ILE A 16 5.45 -27.22 12.27
CA ILE A 16 6.11 -28.01 13.31
C ILE A 16 7.37 -28.71 12.77
N THR A 17 7.30 -29.28 11.56
CA THR A 17 8.47 -29.90 10.91
C THR A 17 9.58 -28.89 10.64
N ASN A 18 9.25 -27.70 10.11
CA ASN A 18 10.28 -26.67 9.89
C ASN A 18 10.92 -26.19 11.23
N LEU A 19 10.19 -26.22 12.35
CA LEU A 19 10.74 -25.87 13.67
C LEU A 19 11.78 -26.88 14.20
N GLU A 20 12.01 -28.00 13.52
CA GLU A 20 13.20 -28.83 13.78
C GLU A 20 14.48 -28.04 13.44
N ASP A 21 14.46 -27.23 12.39
CA ASP A 21 15.60 -26.44 11.91
C ASP A 21 15.61 -24.99 12.43
N TYR A 22 14.48 -24.49 12.93
CA TYR A 22 14.33 -23.11 13.40
C TYR A 22 13.83 -22.99 14.84
N ASP A 23 14.17 -21.90 15.54
CA ASP A 23 13.81 -21.74 16.96
C ASP A 23 12.36 -21.29 17.16
N VAL A 24 11.89 -20.35 16.32
CA VAL A 24 10.57 -19.71 16.43
C VAL A 24 9.94 -19.53 15.05
N CYS A 25 8.62 -19.67 14.96
CA CYS A 25 7.84 -19.33 13.78
C CYS A 25 6.72 -18.36 14.13
N ILE A 26 6.68 -17.20 13.46
CA ILE A 26 5.50 -16.32 13.46
C ILE A 26 4.61 -16.76 12.30
N ASN A 27 3.39 -17.18 12.58
CA ASN A 27 2.35 -17.43 11.58
C ASN A 27 1.38 -16.24 11.57
N MET A 28 1.38 -15.51 10.46
CA MET A 28 0.46 -14.42 10.20
C MET A 28 -0.70 -14.88 9.33
N SER A 29 -1.95 -14.67 9.77
CA SER A 29 -3.15 -14.97 8.97
C SER A 29 -4.25 -13.94 9.12
N VAL A 30 -5.17 -13.86 8.15
CA VAL A 30 -6.25 -12.87 8.18
C VAL A 30 -7.40 -13.34 9.07
N ASN A 31 -7.72 -12.53 10.07
CA ASN A 31 -8.93 -12.67 10.86
C ASN A 31 -10.09 -11.95 10.17
N ALA A 32 -10.74 -12.60 9.21
CA ALA A 32 -11.85 -12.02 8.45
C ALA A 32 -13.13 -12.84 8.57
N PRO A 33 -14.30 -12.17 8.59
CA PRO A 33 -15.59 -12.83 8.55
C PRO A 33 -15.84 -13.42 7.16
N GLY A 34 -16.27 -14.68 7.12
CA GLY A 34 -16.71 -15.32 5.87
C GLY A 34 -15.66 -15.35 4.78
N ASP A 35 -16.07 -15.03 3.56
CA ASP A 35 -15.22 -15.07 2.37
C ASP A 35 -14.42 -13.76 2.19
N SER A 36 -14.59 -12.79 3.08
CA SER A 36 -13.80 -11.56 3.05
C SER A 36 -12.30 -11.80 3.23
N LYS A 37 -11.90 -12.97 3.76
CA LYS A 37 -10.49 -13.41 3.82
C LYS A 37 -9.81 -13.55 2.44
N TYR A 38 -10.60 -13.66 1.37
CA TYR A 38 -10.10 -13.76 -0.01
C TYR A 38 -10.18 -12.42 -0.78
N SER A 39 -10.74 -11.40 -0.14
CA SER A 39 -10.91 -10.07 -0.74
C SER A 39 -9.57 -9.36 -0.96
N ASN A 40 -9.54 -8.40 -1.88
CA ASN A 40 -8.36 -7.58 -2.11
C ASN A 40 -7.99 -6.75 -0.88
N GLU A 41 -8.96 -6.33 -0.07
CA GLU A 41 -8.73 -5.66 1.22
C GLU A 41 -7.95 -6.57 2.18
N ALA A 42 -8.27 -7.87 2.23
CA ALA A 42 -7.52 -8.84 3.03
C ALA A 42 -6.09 -9.04 2.52
N LYS A 43 -5.89 -9.10 1.20
CA LYS A 43 -4.55 -9.19 0.59
C LYS A 43 -3.71 -7.95 0.91
N LEU A 44 -4.31 -6.78 0.79
CA LEU A 44 -3.67 -5.51 1.12
C LEU A 44 -3.31 -5.45 2.61
N LEU A 45 -4.21 -5.89 3.50
CA LEU A 45 -3.95 -5.99 4.94
C LEU A 45 -2.73 -6.88 5.22
N VAL A 46 -2.65 -8.05 4.58
CA VAL A 46 -1.49 -8.95 4.69
C VAL A 46 -0.21 -8.26 4.22
N SER A 47 -0.21 -7.62 3.05
CA SER A 47 0.97 -6.92 2.54
C SER A 47 1.39 -5.76 3.44
N TYR A 48 0.44 -5.09 4.08
CA TYR A 48 0.73 -4.02 5.03
C TYR A 48 1.36 -4.56 6.31
N PHE A 49 0.76 -5.58 6.93
CA PHE A 49 1.30 -6.19 8.15
C PHE A 49 2.62 -6.93 7.93
N ASP A 50 2.84 -7.50 6.74
CA ASP A 50 4.13 -8.06 6.34
C ASP A 50 5.28 -7.05 6.50
N LYS A 51 5.02 -5.76 6.24
CA LYS A 51 6.00 -4.68 6.44
C LYS A 51 6.13 -4.22 7.89
N LEU A 52 5.20 -4.58 8.77
CA LEU A 52 5.28 -4.28 10.19
C LEU A 52 6.01 -5.37 10.99
N ILE A 53 6.27 -6.54 10.41
CA ILE A 53 7.12 -7.56 11.02
C ILE A 53 8.59 -7.13 10.87
N THR A 54 9.17 -6.61 11.96
CA THR A 54 10.54 -6.08 11.99
C THR A 54 11.59 -7.13 12.38
N TYR A 55 11.19 -8.38 12.55
CA TYR A 55 12.12 -9.46 12.88
C TYR A 55 12.91 -9.91 11.65
N ASP A 56 14.23 -10.03 11.81
CA ASP A 56 15.06 -10.72 10.84
C ASP A 56 14.67 -12.20 10.79
N TYR A 57 14.20 -12.65 9.64
CA TYR A 57 13.82 -14.03 9.41
C TYR A 57 14.84 -14.76 8.55
N VAL A 58 15.07 -16.03 8.87
CA VAL A 58 15.92 -16.91 8.06
C VAL A 58 15.16 -17.42 6.84
N LYS A 59 13.86 -17.68 7.01
CA LYS A 59 12.99 -18.20 5.96
C LYS A 59 11.61 -17.57 6.09
N LYS A 60 11.04 -17.19 4.94
CA LYS A 60 9.67 -16.70 4.82
C LYS A 60 8.92 -17.52 3.79
N GLU A 61 7.73 -17.98 4.13
CA GLU A 61 6.86 -18.72 3.22
C GLU A 61 5.49 -18.08 3.14
N VAL A 62 4.98 -17.89 1.92
CA VAL A 62 3.63 -17.38 1.67
C VAL A 62 2.76 -18.52 1.16
N HIS A 63 1.66 -18.76 1.84
CA HIS A 63 0.76 -19.88 1.58
C HIS A 63 -0.65 -19.37 1.25
N ASN A 64 -1.22 -19.87 0.15
CA ASN A 64 -2.62 -19.62 -0.19
C ASN A 64 -3.45 -20.84 0.20
N THR A 65 -4.14 -20.73 1.32
CA THR A 65 -4.88 -21.85 1.94
C THR A 65 -6.39 -21.64 1.84
N LEU A 66 -7.18 -22.67 2.14
CA LEU A 66 -8.63 -22.53 2.37
C LEU A 66 -9.02 -21.63 3.56
N LYS A 67 -8.04 -21.06 4.28
CA LYS A 67 -8.25 -20.03 5.29
C LYS A 67 -7.80 -18.64 4.84
N GLY A 68 -7.51 -18.48 3.55
CA GLY A 68 -6.91 -17.28 3.00
C GLY A 68 -5.40 -17.34 3.02
N ILE A 69 -4.78 -16.18 2.85
CA ILE A 69 -3.32 -16.05 2.81
C ILE A 69 -2.76 -16.17 4.22
N GLN A 70 -1.71 -16.97 4.35
CA GLN A 70 -0.93 -17.12 5.57
C GLN A 70 0.55 -16.94 5.26
N ILE A 71 1.28 -16.27 6.15
CA ILE A 71 2.72 -16.05 6.01
C ILE A 71 3.43 -16.59 7.23
N ASN A 72 4.39 -17.49 7.01
CA ASN A 72 5.26 -18.02 8.06
C ASN A 72 6.62 -17.32 8.00
N TYR A 73 7.08 -16.82 9.15
CA TYR A 73 8.42 -16.27 9.33
C TYR A 73 9.17 -17.13 10.34
N TYR A 74 10.21 -17.81 9.88
CA TYR A 74 11.06 -18.66 10.71
C TYR A 74 12.29 -17.89 11.18
N LEU A 75 12.53 -17.87 12.48
CA LEU A 75 13.51 -17.07 13.17
C LEU A 75 14.48 -17.96 13.97
N ASN A 76 15.71 -17.50 14.15
CA ASN A 76 16.73 -18.14 14.99
C ASN A 76 17.31 -17.14 16.00
N GLY A 77 17.78 -17.64 17.15
CA GLY A 77 18.42 -16.82 18.18
C GLY A 77 17.48 -15.92 18.98
N VAL A 78 16.17 -16.14 18.87
CA VAL A 78 15.14 -15.36 19.58
C VAL A 78 14.28 -16.26 20.47
N LYS A 79 13.77 -15.71 21.57
CA LYS A 79 12.91 -16.45 22.51
C LYS A 79 11.44 -16.30 22.12
N GLY A 80 10.71 -17.41 21.97
CA GLY A 80 9.32 -17.41 21.50
C GLY A 80 8.38 -16.60 22.39
N SER A 81 8.61 -16.57 23.70
CA SER A 81 7.83 -15.75 24.64
C SER A 81 7.93 -14.24 24.37
N LEU A 82 9.12 -13.75 23.99
CA LEU A 82 9.33 -12.32 23.70
C LEU A 82 8.65 -11.95 22.39
N VAL A 83 8.85 -12.78 21.36
CA VAL A 83 8.18 -12.63 20.06
C VAL A 83 6.66 -12.64 20.24
N LYS A 84 6.11 -13.55 21.07
CA LYS A 84 4.67 -13.60 21.32
C LYS A 84 4.14 -12.34 21.99
N GLN A 85 4.86 -11.77 22.96
CA GLN A 85 4.46 -10.52 23.61
C GLN A 85 4.40 -9.36 22.63
N GLU A 86 5.38 -9.25 21.73
CA GLU A 86 5.38 -8.21 20.70
C GLU A 86 4.29 -8.40 19.66
N MET A 87 4.05 -9.64 19.22
CA MET A 87 2.96 -9.96 18.30
C MET A 87 1.59 -9.61 18.90
N ILE A 88 1.35 -9.94 20.18
CA ILE A 88 0.14 -9.53 20.90
C ILE A 88 0.04 -7.99 20.98
N ARG A 89 1.16 -7.32 21.27
CA ARG A 89 1.21 -5.84 21.32
C ARG A 89 0.84 -5.22 19.98
N LEU A 90 1.25 -5.82 18.86
CA LEU A 90 0.91 -5.37 17.51
C LEU A 90 -0.58 -5.62 17.20
N GLU A 91 -1.11 -6.78 17.55
CA GLU A 91 -2.56 -7.09 17.42
C GLU A 91 -3.44 -6.11 18.21
N ASP A 92 -3.05 -5.80 19.45
CA ASP A 92 -3.89 -5.06 20.39
C ASP A 92 -3.80 -3.53 20.21
N ASN A 93 -2.65 -3.00 19.76
CA ASN A 93 -2.45 -1.55 19.63
C ASN A 93 -2.62 -1.01 18.20
N HIS A 94 -2.44 -1.84 17.17
CA HIS A 94 -2.62 -1.37 15.81
C HIS A 94 -4.12 -1.21 15.50
N PRO A 95 -4.60 -0.10 14.87
CA PRO A 95 -6.02 0.10 14.58
C PRO A 95 -6.68 -1.03 13.77
N LEU A 96 -5.91 -1.65 12.88
CA LEU A 96 -6.29 -2.84 12.10
C LEU A 96 -5.82 -4.18 12.70
N GLY A 97 -5.15 -4.17 13.85
CA GLY A 97 -4.56 -5.38 14.46
C GLY A 97 -5.59 -6.45 14.81
N ARG A 98 -6.83 -6.06 15.08
CA ARG A 98 -7.95 -7.01 15.28
C ARG A 98 -8.25 -7.90 14.06
N PHE A 99 -7.85 -7.47 12.86
CA PHE A 99 -8.10 -8.15 11.59
C PHE A 99 -6.97 -9.10 11.18
N ILE A 100 -5.92 -9.21 12.00
CA ILE A 100 -4.80 -10.12 11.77
C ILE A 100 -4.63 -11.04 12.98
N ASP A 101 -4.18 -12.26 12.71
CA ASP A 101 -3.75 -13.24 13.69
C ASP A 101 -2.25 -13.42 13.58
N LEU A 102 -1.54 -13.16 14.68
CA LEU A 102 -0.10 -13.34 14.80
C LEU A 102 0.19 -14.43 15.83
N ASP A 103 0.09 -15.67 15.37
CA ASP A 103 0.42 -16.84 16.17
C ASP A 103 1.93 -17.04 16.22
N VAL A 104 2.45 -17.43 17.38
CA VAL A 104 3.88 -17.74 17.55
C VAL A 104 4.01 -19.18 17.99
N PHE A 105 4.83 -19.93 17.27
CA PHE A 105 5.22 -21.29 17.58
C PHE A 105 6.69 -21.30 17.98
N GLU A 106 7.03 -22.12 18.97
CA GLU A 106 8.40 -22.30 19.44
C GLU A 106 8.82 -23.75 19.21
N ARG A 107 10.11 -23.99 19.00
CA ARG A 107 10.66 -25.33 18.84
C ARG A 107 10.17 -26.26 19.96
N ASN A 108 9.84 -27.49 19.59
CA ASN A 108 9.26 -28.53 20.45
C ASN A 108 7.83 -28.27 20.95
N SER A 109 7.21 -27.13 20.61
CA SER A 109 5.79 -26.89 20.89
C SER A 109 4.92 -27.41 19.75
N LYS A 110 3.92 -28.24 20.10
CA LYS A 110 2.91 -28.72 19.14
C LYS A 110 1.78 -27.71 18.89
N LYS A 111 1.74 -26.62 19.65
CA LYS A 111 0.68 -25.59 19.59
C LYS A 111 1.30 -24.20 19.61
N SER A 112 0.56 -23.23 19.09
CA SER A 112 0.96 -21.82 19.24
C SER A 112 0.94 -21.44 20.72
N LEU A 113 1.81 -20.50 21.08
CA LEU A 113 1.84 -19.88 22.40
C LEU A 113 0.51 -19.14 22.62
N SER A 114 -0.14 -19.44 23.74
CA SER A 114 -1.42 -18.85 24.13
C SER A 114 -1.26 -17.37 24.50
N ARG A 115 -2.31 -16.58 24.24
CA ARG A 115 -2.48 -15.24 24.84
C ARG A 115 -3.38 -15.35 26.07
N GLU A 116 -3.14 -14.51 27.09
CA GLU A 116 -3.98 -14.44 28.30
C GLU A 116 -5.25 -13.58 28.08
N THR A 117 -5.17 -12.59 27.18
CA THR A 117 -6.26 -11.63 26.94
C THR A 117 -7.23 -12.13 25.87
N LEU A 118 -8.53 -11.92 26.11
CA LEU A 118 -9.60 -12.23 25.16
C LEU A 118 -9.68 -11.17 24.07
N ARG A 119 -9.94 -11.60 22.82
CA ARG A 119 -10.15 -10.67 21.71
C ARG A 119 -11.50 -9.97 21.80
N LYS A 120 -11.49 -8.67 21.54
CA LYS A 120 -12.69 -7.85 21.41
C LYS A 120 -13.37 -8.09 20.06
N CYS A 121 -14.69 -7.91 20.02
CA CYS A 121 -15.48 -7.98 18.79
C CYS A 121 -15.13 -6.82 17.84
N TYR A 122 -15.44 -6.96 16.55
CA TYR A 122 -15.19 -5.91 15.55
C TYR A 122 -16.10 -4.71 15.71
N LEU A 123 -17.37 -4.95 16.04
CA LEU A 123 -18.42 -3.94 16.04
C LEU A 123 -18.80 -3.44 17.43
N CYS A 124 -18.33 -4.10 18.49
CA CYS A 124 -18.60 -3.71 19.87
C CYS A 124 -17.44 -4.08 20.80
N ASP A 125 -17.46 -3.57 22.02
CA ASP A 125 -16.42 -3.82 23.02
C ASP A 125 -16.55 -5.17 23.75
N LEU A 126 -17.57 -5.97 23.42
CA LEU A 126 -17.72 -7.31 24.01
C LEU A 126 -16.65 -8.27 23.48
N PRO A 127 -16.28 -9.31 24.25
CA PRO A 127 -15.43 -10.38 23.74
C PRO A 127 -16.05 -11.06 22.50
N ALA A 128 -15.24 -11.31 21.47
CA ALA A 128 -15.72 -11.80 20.18
C ALA A 128 -16.51 -13.13 20.28
N PHE A 129 -16.12 -14.01 21.21
CA PHE A 129 -16.82 -15.30 21.43
C PHE A 129 -18.25 -15.11 21.94
N VAL A 130 -18.53 -14.04 22.68
CA VAL A 130 -19.88 -13.70 23.16
C VAL A 130 -20.77 -13.36 21.98
N CYS A 131 -20.30 -12.45 21.12
CA CYS A 131 -21.05 -12.05 19.92
C CYS A 131 -21.26 -13.19 18.92
N GLN A 132 -20.30 -14.12 18.82
CA GLN A 132 -20.43 -15.30 17.97
C GLN A 132 -21.45 -16.31 18.52
N ARG A 133 -21.49 -16.52 19.83
CA ARG A 133 -22.47 -17.39 20.48
C ARG A 133 -23.88 -16.80 20.40
N ASP A 134 -23.99 -15.51 20.67
CA ASP A 134 -25.27 -14.84 20.83
C ASP A 134 -25.82 -14.27 19.49
N ASN A 135 -25.06 -14.42 18.39
CA ASN A 135 -25.38 -13.89 17.06
C ASN A 135 -25.74 -12.39 17.05
N ASN A 136 -25.03 -11.60 17.86
CA ASN A 136 -25.32 -10.17 18.05
C ASN A 136 -25.15 -9.33 16.76
N HIS A 137 -24.47 -9.85 15.75
CA HIS A 137 -24.19 -9.15 14.49
C HIS A 137 -24.42 -10.05 13.29
N ARG A 138 -24.96 -9.47 12.20
CA ARG A 138 -25.06 -10.20 10.93
C ARG A 138 -23.69 -10.31 10.28
N LYS A 139 -23.45 -11.43 9.61
CA LYS A 139 -22.20 -11.67 8.85
C LYS A 139 -21.88 -10.55 7.87
N ILE A 140 -22.89 -10.05 7.15
CA ILE A 140 -22.71 -8.96 6.18
C ILE A 140 -22.24 -7.65 6.82
N ASP A 141 -22.70 -7.33 8.02
CA ASP A 141 -22.30 -6.11 8.72
C ASP A 141 -20.82 -6.18 9.12
N LEU A 142 -20.36 -7.38 9.55
CA LEU A 142 -18.95 -7.65 9.84
C LEU A 142 -18.07 -7.56 8.59
N GLU A 143 -18.54 -8.10 7.46
CA GLU A 143 -17.82 -8.05 6.18
C GLU A 143 -17.69 -6.60 5.65
N ILE A 144 -18.77 -5.82 5.71
CA ILE A 144 -18.76 -4.40 5.33
C ILE A 144 -17.80 -3.62 6.23
N TYR A 145 -17.88 -3.82 7.55
CA TYR A 145 -17.00 -3.15 8.50
C TYR A 145 -15.53 -3.50 8.24
N PHE A 146 -15.20 -4.78 8.13
CA PHE A 146 -13.84 -5.26 7.82
C PHE A 146 -13.24 -4.54 6.61
N LYS A 147 -13.94 -4.54 5.47
CA LYS A 147 -13.45 -3.91 4.24
C LYS A 147 -13.34 -2.40 4.38
N ARG A 148 -14.36 -1.76 4.98
CA ARG A 148 -14.41 -0.31 5.13
C ARG A 148 -13.29 0.21 6.02
N GLU A 149 -13.06 -0.40 7.18
CA GLU A 149 -12.03 0.05 8.11
C GLU A 149 -10.63 -0.06 7.53
N ILE A 150 -10.31 -1.16 6.81
CA ILE A 150 -9.04 -1.33 6.12
C ILE A 150 -8.83 -0.23 5.08
N LEU A 151 -9.82 -0.02 4.20
CA LEU A 151 -9.73 0.99 3.14
C LEU A 151 -9.66 2.42 3.68
N ASN A 152 -10.35 2.71 4.79
CA ASN A 152 -10.31 4.03 5.40
C ASN A 152 -8.94 4.29 6.00
N TYR A 153 -8.48 3.40 6.91
CA TYR A 153 -7.19 3.55 7.58
C TYR A 153 -6.04 3.63 6.60
N LEU A 154 -5.91 2.66 5.68
CA LEU A 154 -4.83 2.68 4.70
C LEU A 154 -4.99 3.80 3.67
N GLY A 155 -6.22 4.23 3.40
CA GLY A 155 -6.47 5.42 2.59
C GLY A 155 -5.98 6.70 3.28
N ASP A 156 -6.08 6.82 4.60
CA ASP A 156 -5.52 7.95 5.35
C ASP A 156 -3.99 7.88 5.39
N VAL A 157 -3.40 6.70 5.58
CA VAL A 157 -1.95 6.49 5.45
C VAL A 157 -1.43 6.95 4.09
N ILE A 158 -2.06 6.51 3.00
CA ILE A 158 -1.70 6.93 1.64
C ILE A 158 -1.89 8.44 1.44
N SER A 159 -2.96 9.02 1.98
CA SER A 159 -3.20 10.47 1.89
C SER A 159 -2.09 11.28 2.56
N ASN A 160 -1.62 10.83 3.72
CA ASN A 160 -0.51 11.46 4.44
C ASN A 160 0.79 11.33 3.66
N LEU A 161 1.11 10.15 3.13
CA LEU A 161 2.31 9.94 2.29
C LEU A 161 2.30 10.81 1.03
N ILE A 162 1.14 10.95 0.37
CA ILE A 162 0.98 11.84 -0.79
C ILE A 162 1.23 13.29 -0.37
N LYS A 163 0.62 13.73 0.74
CA LYS A 163 0.78 15.09 1.25
C LYS A 163 2.24 15.38 1.58
N GLU A 164 2.91 14.49 2.30
CA GLU A 164 4.32 14.59 2.64
C GLU A 164 5.18 14.65 1.38
N SER A 165 4.92 13.79 0.38
CA SER A 165 5.67 13.79 -0.88
C SER A 165 5.52 15.10 -1.66
N ILE A 166 4.30 15.66 -1.72
CA ILE A 166 4.04 16.95 -2.37
C ILE A 166 4.74 18.09 -1.61
N LEU A 167 4.69 18.08 -0.28
CA LEU A 167 5.32 19.12 0.54
C LEU A 167 6.85 19.03 0.51
N LEU A 168 7.42 17.83 0.51
CA LEU A 168 8.87 17.62 0.34
C LEU A 168 9.34 18.20 -1.00
N GLU A 169 8.61 17.94 -2.09
CA GLU A 169 8.93 18.54 -3.39
C GLU A 169 8.78 20.06 -3.36
N LEU A 170 7.65 20.58 -2.84
CA LEU A 170 7.34 22.01 -2.87
C LEU A 170 8.30 22.82 -1.98
N ASN A 171 8.76 22.25 -0.87
CA ASN A 171 9.69 22.88 0.07
C ASN A 171 11.16 22.72 -0.31
N LEU A 172 11.49 21.89 -1.31
CA LEU A 172 12.86 21.73 -1.78
C LEU A 172 13.36 23.06 -2.38
N ASP A 173 14.36 23.65 -1.75
CA ASP A 173 15.02 24.88 -2.16
C ASP A 173 16.55 24.76 -1.97
N PRO A 174 17.37 25.18 -2.95
CA PRO A 174 16.98 25.70 -4.25
C PRO A 174 16.56 24.58 -5.22
N LYS A 175 15.61 24.87 -6.13
CA LYS A 175 15.33 24.02 -7.30
C LYS A 175 15.12 24.86 -8.56
N PHE A 176 15.68 24.38 -9.67
CA PHE A 176 15.85 25.18 -10.88
C PHE A 176 14.52 25.54 -11.54
N GLY A 177 14.16 26.83 -11.50
CA GLY A 177 13.04 27.40 -12.24
C GLY A 177 11.64 27.03 -11.74
N LEU A 178 11.52 26.33 -10.60
CA LEU A 178 10.26 25.88 -10.02
C LEU A 178 9.88 26.71 -8.79
N VAL A 179 8.60 26.65 -8.39
CA VAL A 179 8.08 27.32 -7.20
C VAL A 179 8.64 26.69 -5.92
N THR A 180 9.16 27.51 -5.02
CA THR A 180 9.63 27.15 -3.67
C THR A 180 8.96 28.05 -2.62
N PRO A 181 9.20 27.89 -1.31
CA PRO A 181 8.70 28.82 -0.30
C PRO A 181 9.16 30.28 -0.51
N TYR A 182 10.29 30.48 -1.21
CA TYR A 182 10.96 31.78 -1.31
C TYR A 182 10.85 32.42 -2.70
N THR A 183 10.51 31.66 -3.73
CA THR A 183 10.44 32.16 -5.11
C THR A 183 9.37 31.45 -5.93
N ASN A 184 8.77 32.15 -6.90
CA ASN A 184 7.91 31.55 -7.91
C ASN A 184 8.72 30.86 -9.03
N GLY A 185 10.06 30.90 -8.94
CA GLY A 185 10.94 30.41 -9.99
C GLY A 185 10.73 31.20 -11.29
N SER A 186 10.56 30.48 -12.39
CA SER A 186 10.30 31.08 -13.72
C SER A 186 8.82 31.39 -13.97
N HIS A 187 7.95 31.19 -12.97
CA HIS A 187 6.51 31.32 -13.12
C HIS A 187 6.00 32.69 -12.71
N ASN A 188 5.12 33.25 -13.54
CA ASN A 188 4.39 34.50 -13.24
C ASN A 188 2.95 34.23 -12.81
N ASP A 189 2.47 33.00 -12.98
CA ASP A 189 1.08 32.58 -12.85
C ASP A 189 0.82 31.70 -11.60
N MET A 190 1.86 31.20 -10.94
CA MET A 190 1.74 30.42 -9.70
C MET A 190 2.78 30.80 -8.65
N ASN A 191 2.40 30.58 -7.39
CA ASN A 191 3.21 30.79 -6.21
C ASN A 191 3.00 29.66 -5.19
N TYR A 192 3.77 29.69 -4.10
CA TYR A 192 3.76 28.67 -3.07
C TYR A 192 2.36 28.44 -2.46
N GLU A 193 1.64 29.51 -2.13
CA GLU A 193 0.30 29.41 -1.55
C GLU A 193 -0.72 28.79 -2.52
N LEU A 194 -0.64 29.11 -3.81
CA LEU A 194 -1.50 28.53 -4.83
C LEU A 194 -1.23 27.04 -5.00
N MET A 195 0.05 26.63 -4.95
CA MET A 195 0.46 25.23 -4.96
C MET A 195 -0.10 24.48 -3.74
N LEU A 196 0.00 25.03 -2.52
CA LEU A 196 -0.63 24.43 -1.33
C LEU A 196 -2.14 24.23 -1.49
N LYS A 197 -2.85 25.26 -1.97
CA LYS A 197 -4.30 25.18 -2.23
C LYS A 197 -4.63 24.10 -3.26
N ALA A 198 -3.83 23.99 -4.32
CA ALA A 198 -3.99 22.94 -5.33
C ALA A 198 -3.76 21.55 -4.74
N ALA A 199 -2.71 21.36 -3.94
CA ALA A 199 -2.37 20.10 -3.29
C ALA A 199 -3.52 19.58 -2.42
N ASP A 200 -4.06 20.42 -1.54
CA ASP A 200 -5.18 20.07 -0.65
C ASP A 200 -6.42 19.60 -1.42
N LYS A 201 -6.64 20.11 -2.63
CA LYS A 201 -7.80 19.75 -3.45
C LYS A 201 -7.61 18.47 -4.26
N ILE A 202 -6.37 18.10 -4.62
CA ILE A 202 -6.11 16.89 -5.42
C ILE A 202 -5.91 15.64 -4.56
N ILE A 203 -5.43 15.76 -3.31
CA ILE A 203 -5.15 14.63 -2.41
C ILE A 203 -6.38 13.69 -2.24
N PRO A 204 -7.62 14.20 -2.03
CA PRO A 204 -8.79 13.33 -1.91
C PRO A 204 -9.01 12.45 -3.15
N TYR A 205 -8.74 12.95 -4.35
CA TYR A 205 -8.89 12.18 -5.58
C TYR A 205 -7.80 11.12 -5.73
N LEU A 206 -6.57 11.43 -5.33
CA LEU A 206 -5.48 10.45 -5.31
C LEU A 206 -5.75 9.32 -4.28
N ARG A 207 -6.39 9.64 -3.15
CA ARG A 207 -6.91 8.64 -2.21
C ARG A 207 -8.01 7.77 -2.84
N GLU A 208 -8.90 8.34 -3.64
CA GLU A 208 -9.93 7.56 -4.33
C GLU A 208 -9.34 6.65 -5.41
N ILE A 209 -8.27 7.06 -6.12
CA ILE A 209 -7.51 6.17 -7.00
C ILE A 209 -7.01 4.94 -6.24
N PHE A 210 -6.41 5.14 -5.06
CA PHE A 210 -5.99 4.03 -4.18
C PHE A 210 -7.16 3.09 -3.86
N LYS A 211 -8.28 3.63 -3.35
CA LYS A 211 -9.46 2.81 -2.97
C LYS A 211 -10.04 2.04 -4.16
N ALA A 212 -10.12 2.69 -5.32
CA ALA A 212 -10.60 2.07 -6.55
C ALA A 212 -9.68 0.92 -6.98
N THR A 213 -8.36 1.09 -6.89
CA THR A 213 -7.40 0.02 -7.19
C THR A 213 -7.53 -1.19 -6.28
N VAL A 214 -7.86 -1.00 -5.00
CA VAL A 214 -8.12 -2.14 -4.10
C VAL A 214 -9.39 -2.87 -4.51
N ARG A 215 -10.46 -2.15 -4.85
CA ARG A 215 -11.78 -2.75 -5.12
C ARG A 215 -11.89 -3.41 -6.49
N ILE A 216 -11.27 -2.83 -7.52
CA ILE A 216 -11.45 -3.26 -8.90
C ILE A 216 -10.42 -4.33 -9.26
N GLY A 217 -10.87 -5.58 -9.43
CA GLY A 217 -10.02 -6.69 -9.84
C GLY A 217 -9.75 -6.76 -11.36
N ASN A 218 -10.60 -6.12 -12.18
CA ASN A 218 -10.45 -6.13 -13.64
C ASN A 218 -9.52 -4.98 -14.08
N LEU A 219 -8.43 -5.31 -14.79
CA LEU A 219 -7.43 -4.33 -15.20
C LEU A 219 -7.98 -3.24 -16.15
N TYR A 220 -8.89 -3.59 -17.06
CA TYR A 220 -9.45 -2.64 -18.02
C TYR A 220 -10.41 -1.65 -17.35
N GLU A 221 -11.28 -2.15 -16.47
CA GLU A 221 -12.16 -1.33 -15.65
C GLU A 221 -11.34 -0.40 -14.75
N LEU A 222 -10.27 -0.93 -14.13
CA LEU A 222 -9.37 -0.17 -13.27
C LEU A 222 -8.74 1.02 -14.00
N ILE A 223 -8.21 0.81 -15.20
CA ILE A 223 -7.60 1.87 -16.02
C ILE A 223 -8.64 2.95 -16.30
N THR A 224 -9.81 2.56 -16.79
CA THR A 224 -10.87 3.50 -17.17
C THR A 224 -11.34 4.30 -15.95
N ASN A 225 -11.56 3.63 -14.82
CA ASN A 225 -12.00 4.26 -13.58
C ASN A 225 -10.97 5.26 -13.05
N ASN A 226 -9.70 4.86 -12.93
CA ASN A 226 -8.66 5.72 -12.38
C ASN A 226 -8.32 6.90 -13.32
N GLN A 227 -8.47 6.74 -14.64
CA GLN A 227 -8.38 7.85 -15.58
C GLN A 227 -9.50 8.89 -15.37
N VAL A 228 -10.73 8.45 -15.09
CA VAL A 228 -11.83 9.36 -14.75
C VAL A 228 -11.53 10.11 -13.46
N ILE A 229 -11.08 9.42 -12.40
CA ILE A 229 -10.73 10.06 -11.13
C ILE A 229 -9.59 11.07 -11.32
N GLY A 230 -8.56 10.72 -12.09
CA GLY A 230 -7.45 11.63 -12.40
C GLY A 230 -7.89 12.88 -13.17
N LYS A 231 -8.80 12.74 -14.15
CA LYS A 231 -9.38 13.88 -14.87
C LYS A 231 -10.21 14.79 -13.95
N LEU A 232 -10.93 14.21 -12.99
CA LEU A 232 -11.66 14.99 -11.98
C LEU A 232 -10.69 15.75 -11.06
N ALA A 233 -9.58 15.13 -10.65
CA ALA A 233 -8.52 15.80 -9.90
C ALA A 233 -7.94 16.99 -10.67
N GLU A 234 -7.66 16.82 -11.97
CA GLU A 234 -7.17 17.89 -12.84
C GLU A 234 -8.19 19.03 -12.95
N ALA A 235 -9.47 18.71 -13.17
CA ALA A 235 -10.53 19.71 -13.27
C ALA A 235 -10.69 20.52 -11.98
N VAL A 236 -10.66 19.86 -10.82
CA VAL A 236 -10.76 20.53 -9.52
C VAL A 236 -9.53 21.39 -9.24
N MET A 237 -8.34 20.91 -9.59
CA MET A 237 -7.11 21.71 -9.51
C MET A 237 -7.25 22.98 -10.33
N LEU A 238 -7.56 22.87 -11.62
CA LEU A 238 -7.72 24.02 -12.52
C LEU A 238 -8.80 24.99 -12.05
N ASN A 239 -9.93 24.50 -11.55
CA ASN A 239 -10.97 25.37 -10.99
C ASN A 239 -10.50 26.11 -9.73
N THR A 240 -9.74 25.44 -8.86
CA THR A 240 -9.19 26.04 -7.63
C THR A 240 -8.14 27.10 -7.94
N THR A 241 -7.42 26.94 -9.05
CA THR A 241 -6.28 27.78 -9.43
C THR A 241 -6.61 28.76 -10.56
N ASN A 242 -7.88 28.97 -10.88
CA ASN A 242 -8.34 29.83 -11.98
C ASN A 242 -7.67 29.52 -13.33
N GLY A 243 -7.49 28.24 -13.63
CA GLY A 243 -6.91 27.73 -14.87
C GLY A 243 -5.40 27.53 -14.85
N VAL A 244 -4.71 27.86 -13.75
CA VAL A 244 -3.25 27.69 -13.65
C VAL A 244 -2.89 26.23 -13.40
N ASN A 245 -1.93 25.72 -14.18
CA ASN A 245 -1.48 24.33 -14.07
C ASN A 245 -0.42 24.16 -12.97
N CYS A 246 -0.86 23.89 -11.74
CA CYS A 246 0.03 23.62 -10.61
C CYS A 246 0.60 22.20 -10.61
N TYR A 247 -0.23 21.18 -10.91
CA TYR A 247 0.09 19.77 -10.64
C TYR A 247 -0.42 18.77 -11.67
N LYS A 248 -0.74 19.16 -12.91
CA LYS A 248 -1.23 18.20 -13.92
C LYS A 248 -0.29 17.00 -14.13
N GLY A 249 1.02 17.25 -14.20
CA GLY A 249 2.02 16.18 -14.30
C GLY A 249 2.11 15.31 -13.05
N LEU A 250 1.99 15.93 -11.87
CA LEU A 250 2.00 15.23 -10.58
C LEU A 250 0.76 14.34 -10.41
N ILE A 251 -0.44 14.82 -10.76
CA ILE A 251 -1.68 14.04 -10.75
C ILE A 251 -1.53 12.78 -11.60
N TYR A 252 -0.97 12.92 -12.81
CA TYR A 252 -0.72 11.77 -13.69
C TYR A 252 0.26 10.77 -13.07
N ASN A 253 1.42 11.22 -12.60
CA ASN A 253 2.45 10.34 -12.03
C ASN A 253 2.03 9.65 -10.76
N LEU A 254 1.54 10.43 -9.78
CA LEU A 254 1.10 9.87 -8.52
C LEU A 254 -0.11 8.98 -8.74
N GLY A 255 -1.08 9.38 -9.57
CA GLY A 255 -2.21 8.52 -9.91
C GLY A 255 -1.76 7.18 -10.51
N LEU A 256 -0.82 7.19 -11.44
CA LEU A 256 -0.25 5.99 -12.05
C LEU A 256 0.52 5.13 -11.03
N MET A 257 1.39 5.72 -10.23
CA MET A 257 2.21 4.99 -9.25
C MET A 257 1.39 4.49 -8.06
N ILE A 258 0.37 5.23 -7.61
CA ILE A 258 -0.60 4.75 -6.62
C ILE A 258 -1.33 3.54 -7.18
N THR A 259 -1.83 3.62 -8.42
CA THR A 259 -2.48 2.48 -9.08
C THR A 259 -1.53 1.28 -9.17
N ALA A 260 -0.32 1.49 -9.67
CA ALA A 260 0.62 0.40 -9.91
C ALA A 260 1.13 -0.26 -8.62
N SER A 261 1.49 0.53 -7.62
CA SER A 261 1.96 0.02 -6.32
C SER A 261 0.85 -0.67 -5.53
N THR A 262 -0.36 -0.09 -5.51
CA THR A 262 -1.52 -0.72 -4.85
C THR A 262 -1.90 -2.02 -5.53
N TYR A 263 -1.85 -2.07 -6.88
CA TYR A 263 -2.07 -3.30 -7.64
C TYR A 263 -1.02 -4.36 -7.29
N SER A 264 0.26 -4.00 -7.18
CA SER A 264 1.31 -4.93 -6.73
C SER A 264 1.03 -5.48 -5.33
N LEU A 265 0.68 -4.63 -4.37
CA LEU A 265 0.37 -5.04 -2.99
C LEU A 265 -0.81 -6.02 -2.95
N VAL A 266 -1.92 -5.68 -3.61
CA VAL A 266 -3.10 -6.55 -3.67
C VAL A 266 -2.80 -7.90 -4.35
N ASN A 267 -1.82 -7.96 -5.25
CA ASN A 267 -1.39 -9.20 -5.89
C ASN A 267 -0.20 -9.88 -5.20
N LEU A 268 0.14 -9.45 -3.97
CA LEU A 268 1.24 -9.97 -3.15
C LEU A 268 2.60 -9.95 -3.88
N GLN A 269 2.81 -8.95 -4.75
CA GLN A 269 4.05 -8.74 -5.46
C GLN A 269 4.95 -7.74 -4.71
N ASN A 270 6.24 -7.78 -5.01
CA ASN A 270 7.18 -6.80 -4.47
C ASN A 270 6.98 -5.40 -5.09
N PHE A 271 7.64 -4.39 -4.52
CA PHE A 271 7.53 -3.02 -5.01
C PHE A 271 8.06 -2.86 -6.44
N ASP A 272 9.11 -3.61 -6.84
CA ASP A 272 9.67 -3.53 -8.19
C ASP A 272 8.66 -3.91 -9.28
N TYR A 273 7.74 -4.82 -8.98
CA TYR A 273 6.65 -5.17 -9.89
C TYR A 273 5.77 -3.96 -10.24
N SER A 274 5.69 -2.95 -9.36
CA SER A 274 4.92 -1.73 -9.64
C SER A 274 5.44 -0.96 -10.86
N TYR A 275 6.76 -0.98 -11.13
CA TYR A 275 7.31 -0.34 -12.32
C TYR A 275 6.87 -1.05 -13.61
N CYS A 276 6.76 -2.38 -13.58
CA CYS A 276 6.23 -3.18 -14.68
C CYS A 276 4.75 -2.86 -14.92
N VAL A 277 3.95 -2.79 -13.85
CA VAL A 277 2.53 -2.42 -13.94
C VAL A 277 2.38 -1.01 -14.51
N ALA A 278 3.11 -0.03 -13.97
CA ALA A 278 3.05 1.36 -14.44
C ALA A 278 3.39 1.48 -15.93
N LYS A 279 4.39 0.71 -16.41
CA LYS A 279 4.76 0.62 -17.82
C LYS A 279 3.61 0.12 -18.69
N GLU A 280 2.96 -0.97 -18.29
CA GLU A 280 1.85 -1.55 -19.06
C GLU A 280 0.61 -0.64 -19.06
N LEU A 281 0.25 -0.06 -17.90
CA LEU A 281 -0.83 0.91 -17.79
C LEU A 281 -0.58 2.15 -18.68
N SER A 282 0.67 2.61 -18.74
CA SER A 282 1.06 3.75 -19.59
C SER A 282 0.91 3.45 -21.08
N LYS A 283 1.35 2.26 -21.52
CA LYS A 283 1.18 1.83 -22.93
C LYS A 283 -0.29 1.82 -23.33
N GLN A 284 -1.17 1.34 -22.45
CA GLN A 284 -2.61 1.30 -22.71
C GLN A 284 -3.22 2.70 -22.73
N THR A 285 -2.82 3.57 -21.80
CA THR A 285 -3.30 4.96 -21.72
C THR A 285 -2.94 5.76 -22.98
N PHE A 286 -1.75 5.56 -23.53
CA PHE A 286 -1.25 6.33 -24.68
C PHE A 286 -1.47 5.65 -26.03
N LYS A 287 -2.23 4.56 -26.10
CA LYS A 287 -2.46 3.82 -27.34
C LYS A 287 -3.34 4.65 -28.28
N GLY A 288 -2.81 4.99 -29.46
CA GLY A 288 -3.56 5.68 -30.52
C GLY A 288 -3.70 7.20 -30.35
N GLU A 289 -3.01 7.81 -29.38
CA GLU A 289 -3.08 9.27 -29.20
C GLU A 289 -1.97 10.02 -29.95
N GLU A 290 -2.36 10.76 -31.00
CA GLU A 290 -1.59 11.91 -31.49
C GLU A 290 -1.86 13.13 -30.60
N LEU A 291 -1.13 13.25 -29.50
CA LEU A 291 -1.23 14.44 -28.65
C LEU A 291 -0.45 15.63 -29.25
N ASN A 292 -0.97 16.85 -29.09
CA ASN A 292 -0.26 18.08 -29.48
C ASN A 292 0.11 18.91 -28.24
N THR A 293 0.82 18.29 -27.29
CA THR A 293 1.24 18.97 -26.04
C THR A 293 2.61 19.63 -26.21
N PHE A 294 2.91 20.62 -25.35
CA PHE A 294 4.24 21.24 -25.29
C PHE A 294 5.35 20.21 -25.08
N GLY A 295 5.11 19.20 -24.21
CA GLY A 295 6.05 18.10 -24.00
C GLY A 295 6.36 17.29 -25.25
N GLN A 296 5.40 17.12 -26.16
CA GLN A 296 5.63 16.45 -27.44
C GLN A 296 6.40 17.33 -28.43
N LYS A 297 6.19 18.65 -28.40
CA LYS A 297 7.03 19.60 -29.16
C LYS A 297 8.48 19.56 -28.68
N VAL A 298 8.69 19.52 -27.36
CA VAL A 298 10.01 19.37 -26.73
C VAL A 298 10.65 18.02 -27.10
N TYR A 299 9.90 16.91 -27.03
CA TYR A 299 10.39 15.60 -27.44
C TYR A 299 10.80 15.58 -28.92
N LYS A 300 9.95 16.08 -29.82
CA LYS A 300 10.26 16.16 -31.26
C LYS A 300 11.50 17.02 -31.56
N LYS A 301 11.71 18.10 -30.79
CA LYS A 301 12.81 19.06 -31.02
C LYS A 301 14.13 18.67 -30.34
N TYR A 302 14.07 18.04 -29.17
CA TYR A 302 15.26 17.81 -28.32
C TYR A 302 15.45 16.35 -27.89
N ASN A 303 14.60 15.42 -28.35
CA ASN A 303 14.55 14.00 -27.93
C ASN A 303 14.41 13.79 -26.40
N PHE A 304 13.96 14.83 -25.68
CA PHE A 304 13.71 14.79 -24.26
C PHE A 304 12.27 14.30 -24.02
N GLY A 305 12.14 13.00 -23.72
CA GLY A 305 10.82 12.32 -23.64
C GLY A 305 10.01 12.62 -22.39
N GLY A 306 10.63 13.30 -21.42
CA GLY A 306 10.02 13.70 -20.16
C GLY A 306 9.29 12.55 -19.46
N ILE A 307 8.23 12.92 -18.76
CA ILE A 307 7.53 11.99 -17.89
C ILE A 307 6.80 10.85 -18.62
N ARG A 308 6.32 11.11 -19.83
CA ARG A 308 5.66 10.10 -20.65
C ARG A 308 6.63 8.98 -21.04
N LYS A 309 7.87 9.35 -21.41
CA LYS A 309 8.92 8.37 -21.71
C LYS A 309 9.31 7.59 -20.46
N GLU A 310 9.50 8.26 -19.32
CA GLU A 310 9.77 7.60 -18.04
C GLU A 310 8.69 6.55 -17.73
N ALA A 311 7.41 6.95 -17.75
CA ALA A 311 6.29 6.05 -17.47
C ALA A 311 6.21 4.87 -18.46
N LEU A 312 6.38 5.11 -19.76
CA LEU A 312 6.43 4.05 -20.81
C LEU A 312 7.64 3.12 -20.69
N GLN A 313 8.68 3.51 -19.96
CA GLN A 313 9.87 2.71 -19.70
C GLN A 313 9.88 2.07 -18.30
N GLY A 314 8.92 2.42 -17.44
CA GLY A 314 8.86 1.94 -16.05
C GLY A 314 9.79 2.72 -15.11
N TYR A 315 9.86 4.04 -15.30
CA TYR A 315 10.61 5.00 -14.48
C TYR A 315 12.08 4.65 -14.22
N PRO A 316 12.89 4.42 -15.28
CA PRO A 316 14.30 4.07 -15.12
C PRO A 316 15.10 5.10 -14.31
N SER A 317 14.84 6.40 -14.45
CA SER A 317 15.55 7.42 -13.67
C SER A 317 15.21 7.31 -12.18
N ILE A 318 13.94 7.17 -11.82
CA ILE A 318 13.52 7.03 -10.41
C ILE A 318 14.18 5.79 -9.79
N ARG A 319 14.22 4.67 -10.51
CA ARG A 319 14.84 3.42 -10.02
C ARG A 319 16.34 3.57 -9.75
N GLN A 320 17.03 4.39 -10.54
CA GLN A 320 18.45 4.68 -10.34
C GLN A 320 18.67 5.66 -9.18
N THR A 321 17.77 6.64 -9.01
CA THR A 321 17.96 7.73 -8.04
C THR A 321 17.45 7.39 -6.63
N ILE A 322 16.40 6.57 -6.46
CA ILE A 322 15.88 6.22 -5.12
C ILE A 322 16.97 5.72 -4.15
N PRO A 323 17.87 4.80 -4.54
CA PRO A 323 18.96 4.36 -3.66
C PRO A 323 19.94 5.48 -3.28
N MET A 324 19.97 6.58 -4.04
CA MET A 324 20.81 7.76 -3.76
C MET A 324 20.11 8.76 -2.84
N LEU A 325 18.78 8.67 -2.66
CA LEU A 325 17.98 9.53 -1.77
C LEU A 325 17.99 9.05 -0.31
N VAL A 326 18.96 8.22 0.07
CA VAL A 326 19.11 7.66 1.43
C VAL A 326 20.03 8.47 2.33
N ASP A 327 20.70 9.49 1.76
CA ASP A 327 21.59 10.37 2.50
C ASP A 327 21.39 11.83 2.06
N TYR A 328 20.84 12.63 2.96
CA TYR A 328 20.68 14.08 2.80
C TYR A 328 21.73 14.86 3.60
N GLN A 329 22.84 14.22 4.00
CA GLN A 329 23.93 14.93 4.66
C GLN A 329 24.59 15.89 3.67
N ASP A 330 24.84 17.13 4.11
CA ASP A 330 25.52 18.17 3.31
C ASP A 330 26.85 17.68 2.69
N LYS A 331 27.50 16.72 3.35
CA LYS A 331 28.77 16.14 2.91
C LYS A 331 28.65 15.32 1.62
N THR A 332 27.55 14.59 1.42
CA THR A 332 27.32 13.78 0.20
C THR A 332 26.70 14.59 -0.95
N LEU A 333 26.23 15.81 -0.68
CA LEU A 333 25.74 16.75 -1.69
C LEU A 333 26.82 17.68 -2.26
N MET A 334 28.01 17.72 -1.64
CA MET A 334 29.14 18.58 -2.03
C MET A 334 30.31 17.83 -2.67
N GLU A 335 30.26 16.50 -2.75
CA GLU A 335 31.17 15.65 -3.52
C GLU A 335 30.58 15.35 -4.90
#